data_AF-A0A7R9JGP3-F1
#
_entry.id   AF-A0A7R9JGP3-F1
#
_cell.length_a   1.000
_cell.length_b   1.000
_cell.length_c   1.000
_cell.angle_alpha   90.00
_cell.angle_beta   90.00
_cell.angle_gamma   90.00
#
_symmetry.space_group_name_H-M   'P 1'
#
loop_
_entity.id
_entity.type
_entity.pdbx_description
1 polymer ?
#
loop_
_entity_poly.entity_id
_entity_poly.type
_entity_poly.pdbx_seq_one_letter_code
_entity_poly.pdbx_strand_id
1 'polypeptide(L)'
;MGEDFNYQDAHLWFKNLDKLINYVNAKEDSNLNLVYSTPSCYLKAVNDANLTWPTKNDDFFPYASDPNSYWTGYFTSRPTIKRFERVGNNFLQICKQLYALTDLGPEDKVDLNAMREAMGVMQHHDAITGTEKQVVAEDYARMLHLGIVECDIITNTAFNKLFTNNHLEDTNSAPQVNLDSCMLLNISQCEVSEKSSNFVVTVYNPLSLPVSPYVRVPVTGQTYSVKDPNNKDVVSQLIPIPASVLNIPGRFSSATSELVFRAVSLPPLGYRSYYVTGSKKKSTAQASTPEEGELITLHNN
;
A
#
# COMPACT_ATOMS: atom_id res chain seq x y z
N MET A 1 -8.14 -35.98 -8.48
CA MET A 1 -8.81 -36.24 -7.19
C MET A 1 -9.05 -34.93 -6.46
N GLY A 2 -9.92 -34.09 -7.02
CA GLY A 2 -10.10 -32.70 -6.58
C GLY A 2 -10.40 -31.80 -7.77
N GLU A 3 -10.97 -30.64 -7.45
CA GLU A 3 -11.28 -29.49 -8.30
C GLU A 3 -11.71 -28.34 -7.34
N ASP A 4 -12.08 -27.18 -7.84
CA ASP A 4 -12.60 -26.04 -7.11
C ASP A 4 -13.76 -26.45 -6.20
N PHE A 5 -13.61 -26.17 -4.90
CA PHE A 5 -14.62 -26.40 -3.86
C PHE A 5 -15.19 -27.85 -3.80
N ASN A 6 -14.45 -28.84 -4.30
CA ASN A 6 -14.77 -30.25 -4.14
C ASN A 6 -14.66 -30.72 -2.68
N TYR A 7 -15.12 -31.95 -2.40
CA TYR A 7 -15.16 -32.60 -1.09
C TYR A 7 -16.11 -32.00 -0.04
N GLN A 8 -17.09 -31.17 -0.44
CA GLN A 8 -18.19 -30.78 0.44
C GLN A 8 -19.00 -32.00 0.94
N ASP A 9 -19.24 -32.98 0.05
CA ASP A 9 -19.62 -34.35 0.43
C ASP A 9 -18.45 -35.30 0.15
N ALA A 10 -17.53 -35.36 1.10
CA ALA A 10 -16.32 -36.16 0.98
C ALA A 10 -16.61 -37.69 0.91
N HIS A 11 -17.73 -38.16 1.49
CA HIS A 11 -18.02 -39.59 1.55
C HIS A 11 -18.22 -40.19 0.16
N LEU A 12 -18.86 -39.46 -0.76
CA LEU A 12 -19.05 -39.90 -2.15
C LEU A 12 -17.72 -40.21 -2.84
N TRP A 13 -16.70 -39.39 -2.61
CA TRP A 13 -15.37 -39.58 -3.16
C TRP A 13 -14.66 -40.77 -2.52
N PHE A 14 -14.53 -40.75 -1.19
CA PHE A 14 -13.76 -41.77 -0.46
C PHE A 14 -14.37 -43.18 -0.61
N LYS A 15 -15.70 -43.32 -0.60
CA LYS A 15 -16.36 -44.62 -0.80
C LYS A 15 -16.00 -45.27 -2.14
N ASN A 16 -15.90 -44.49 -3.21
CA ASN A 16 -15.60 -45.02 -4.54
C ASN A 16 -14.11 -45.25 -4.74
N LEU A 17 -13.26 -44.41 -4.15
CA LEU A 17 -11.82 -44.59 -4.12
C LEU A 17 -11.40 -45.83 -3.35
N ASP A 18 -11.99 -46.07 -2.18
CA ASP A 18 -11.70 -47.27 -1.38
C ASP A 18 -12.01 -48.53 -2.17
N LYS A 19 -13.16 -48.55 -2.87
CA LYS A 19 -13.51 -49.65 -3.77
C LYS A 19 -12.47 -49.78 -4.89
N LEU A 20 -12.11 -48.70 -5.57
CA LEU A 20 -11.14 -48.73 -6.66
C LEU A 20 -9.78 -49.27 -6.19
N ILE A 21 -9.25 -48.74 -5.09
CA ILE A 21 -7.99 -49.18 -4.47
C ILE A 21 -8.06 -50.66 -4.13
N ASN A 22 -9.12 -51.09 -3.42
CA ASN A 22 -9.28 -52.47 -3.00
C ASN A 22 -9.35 -53.43 -4.20
N TYR A 23 -10.18 -53.14 -5.19
CA TYR A 23 -10.38 -54.05 -6.33
C TYR A 23 -9.20 -54.08 -7.30
N VAL A 24 -8.49 -52.96 -7.49
CA VAL A 24 -7.31 -52.96 -8.36
C VAL A 24 -6.15 -53.68 -7.68
N ASN A 25 -5.87 -53.38 -6.41
CA ASN A 25 -4.75 -54.00 -5.70
C ASN A 25 -4.96 -55.49 -5.42
N ALA A 26 -6.21 -55.95 -5.30
CA ALA A 26 -6.53 -57.38 -5.13
C ALA A 26 -6.43 -58.18 -6.44
N LYS A 27 -6.29 -57.54 -7.60
CA LYS A 27 -6.19 -58.22 -8.89
C LYS A 27 -4.76 -58.71 -9.10
N GLU A 28 -4.56 -60.02 -8.98
CA GLU A 28 -3.23 -60.67 -9.02
C GLU A 28 -2.46 -60.46 -10.34
N ASP A 29 -3.16 -60.15 -11.43
CA ASP A 29 -2.58 -59.95 -12.77
C ASP A 29 -2.45 -58.47 -13.17
N SER A 30 -2.38 -57.56 -12.19
CA SER A 30 -2.20 -56.13 -12.43
C SER A 30 -0.82 -55.64 -11.96
N ASN A 31 -0.07 -54.98 -12.85
CA ASN A 31 1.20 -54.33 -12.51
C ASN A 31 1.00 -52.98 -11.80
N LEU A 32 -0.11 -52.80 -11.08
CA LEU A 32 -0.53 -51.52 -10.50
C LEU A 32 -0.72 -51.67 -8.99
N ASN A 33 -0.32 -50.63 -8.26
CA ASN A 33 -0.60 -50.49 -6.84
C ASN A 33 -1.13 -49.08 -6.58
N LEU A 34 -2.38 -48.98 -6.18
CA LEU A 34 -3.07 -47.73 -5.90
C LEU A 34 -3.05 -47.48 -4.40
N VAL A 35 -2.78 -46.25 -3.99
CA VAL A 35 -2.78 -45.83 -2.59
C VAL A 35 -3.33 -44.41 -2.47
N TYR A 36 -3.93 -44.09 -1.32
CA TYR A 36 -4.03 -42.69 -0.92
C TYR A 36 -2.63 -42.13 -0.70
N SER A 37 -2.43 -40.89 -1.12
CA SER A 37 -1.12 -40.24 -1.06
C SER A 37 -1.28 -38.74 -0.88
N THR A 38 -0.16 -38.07 -0.69
CA THR A 38 -0.04 -36.62 -0.65
C THR A 38 1.02 -36.17 -1.66
N PRO A 39 1.06 -34.88 -2.04
CA PRO A 39 2.13 -34.37 -2.91
C PRO A 39 3.54 -34.66 -2.36
N SER A 40 3.73 -34.63 -1.04
CA SER A 40 5.02 -34.94 -0.41
C SER A 40 5.39 -36.42 -0.51
N CYS A 41 4.44 -37.34 -0.29
CA CYS A 41 4.68 -38.78 -0.48
C CYS A 41 5.00 -39.12 -1.94
N TYR A 42 4.31 -38.50 -2.90
CA TYR A 42 4.62 -38.63 -4.32
C TYR A 42 6.04 -38.14 -4.64
N LEU A 43 6.39 -36.91 -4.22
CA LEU A 43 7.71 -36.35 -4.48
C LEU A 43 8.83 -37.20 -3.87
N LYS A 44 8.61 -37.75 -2.67
CA LYS A 44 9.53 -38.71 -2.06
C LYS A 44 9.73 -39.95 -2.93
N ALA A 45 8.65 -40.58 -3.39
CA ALA A 45 8.75 -41.77 -4.24
C ALA A 45 9.47 -41.48 -5.58
N VAL A 46 9.21 -40.32 -6.19
CA VAL A 46 9.91 -39.86 -7.40
C VAL A 46 11.40 -39.67 -7.15
N ASN A 47 11.78 -39.09 -6.00
CA ASN A 47 13.18 -38.93 -5.61
C ASN A 47 13.87 -40.29 -5.33
N ASP A 48 13.19 -41.18 -4.61
CA ASP A 48 13.70 -42.53 -4.28
C ASP A 48 13.90 -43.40 -5.52
N ALA A 49 13.19 -43.11 -6.63
CA ALA A 49 13.39 -43.77 -7.91
C ALA A 49 14.77 -43.47 -8.56
N ASN A 50 15.53 -42.51 -8.00
CA ASN A 50 16.91 -42.19 -8.39
C ASN A 50 17.08 -41.97 -9.91
N LEU A 51 16.14 -41.25 -10.51
CA LEU A 51 16.15 -40.88 -11.91
C LEU A 51 16.93 -39.58 -12.15
N THR A 52 17.38 -39.39 -13.39
CA THR A 52 18.00 -38.12 -13.83
C THR A 52 16.94 -37.21 -14.44
N TRP A 53 16.96 -35.93 -14.09
CA TRP A 53 15.99 -34.93 -14.53
C TRP A 53 16.66 -33.79 -15.29
N PRO A 54 16.00 -33.18 -16.29
CA PRO A 54 16.50 -31.98 -16.94
C PRO A 54 16.46 -30.77 -15.99
N THR A 55 17.33 -29.79 -16.24
CA THR A 55 17.34 -28.51 -15.52
C THR A 55 16.48 -27.45 -16.23
N LYS A 56 15.77 -26.63 -15.47
CA LYS A 56 14.99 -25.46 -15.95
C LYS A 56 15.32 -24.25 -15.08
N ASN A 57 15.67 -23.11 -15.70
CA ASN A 57 16.15 -21.91 -14.99
C ASN A 57 15.26 -20.66 -15.14
N ASP A 58 14.45 -20.56 -16.19
CA ASP A 58 13.61 -19.37 -16.43
C ASP A 58 12.19 -19.51 -15.85
N ASP A 59 11.29 -18.58 -16.14
CA ASP A 59 9.89 -18.62 -15.73
C ASP A 59 8.97 -19.44 -16.69
N PHE A 60 7.66 -19.32 -16.47
CA PHE A 60 6.59 -19.90 -17.29
C PHE A 60 5.64 -18.81 -17.84
N PHE A 61 6.13 -17.60 -18.10
CA PHE A 61 5.34 -16.53 -18.69
C PHE A 61 5.65 -16.32 -20.19
N PRO A 62 4.65 -15.88 -20.98
CA PRO A 62 3.23 -15.82 -20.65
C PRO A 62 2.55 -17.20 -20.72
N TYR A 63 1.55 -17.42 -19.87
CA TYR A 63 0.69 -18.61 -19.95
C TYR A 63 -0.34 -18.45 -21.09
N ALA A 64 -0.56 -19.52 -21.84
CA ALA A 64 -1.66 -19.63 -22.79
C ALA A 64 -2.35 -20.99 -22.65
N SER A 65 -3.68 -20.99 -22.51
CA SER A 65 -4.47 -22.22 -22.42
C SER A 65 -4.73 -22.86 -23.79
N ASP A 66 -4.75 -22.03 -24.84
CA ASP A 66 -5.03 -22.39 -26.23
C ASP A 66 -4.16 -21.52 -27.17
N PRO A 67 -4.03 -21.85 -28.48
CA PRO A 67 -3.14 -21.14 -29.40
C PRO A 67 -3.29 -19.61 -29.45
N ASN A 68 -4.48 -19.08 -29.17
CA ASN A 68 -4.79 -17.64 -29.20
C ASN A 68 -5.32 -17.10 -27.85
N SER A 69 -5.21 -17.88 -26.77
CA SER A 69 -5.74 -17.53 -25.45
C SER A 69 -4.60 -17.23 -24.49
N TYR A 70 -3.88 -16.13 -24.72
CA TYR A 70 -2.79 -15.70 -23.83
C TYR A 70 -3.33 -14.93 -22.63
N TRP A 71 -2.92 -15.34 -21.44
CA TRP A 71 -3.40 -14.77 -20.18
C TRP A 71 -2.52 -13.59 -19.77
N THR A 72 -2.38 -12.61 -20.65
CA THR A 72 -1.59 -11.39 -20.39
C THR A 72 -2.47 -10.19 -19.99
N GLY A 73 -3.79 -10.28 -20.17
CA GLY A 73 -4.72 -9.22 -19.81
C GLY A 73 -4.74 -8.90 -18.30
N TYR A 74 -4.66 -9.94 -17.45
CA TYR A 74 -4.67 -9.76 -16.00
C TYR A 74 -3.44 -9.03 -15.44
N PHE A 75 -2.39 -8.87 -16.25
CA PHE A 75 -1.26 -7.99 -15.90
C PHE A 75 -1.71 -6.54 -15.71
N THR A 76 -2.82 -6.12 -16.33
CA THR A 76 -3.35 -4.75 -16.24
C THR A 76 -4.77 -4.66 -15.66
N SER A 77 -5.60 -5.72 -15.73
CA SER A 77 -6.97 -5.72 -15.20
C SER A 77 -7.06 -5.11 -13.79
N ARG A 78 -8.05 -4.24 -13.56
CA ARG A 78 -8.24 -3.50 -12.29
C ARG A 78 -6.96 -2.78 -11.79
N PRO A 79 -6.40 -1.85 -12.59
CA PRO A 79 -5.11 -1.22 -12.25
C PRO A 79 -5.18 -0.39 -10.95
N THR A 80 -6.35 0.13 -10.59
CA THR A 80 -6.56 0.84 -9.33
C THR A 80 -6.32 -0.05 -8.11
N ILE A 81 -6.83 -1.30 -8.11
CA ILE A 81 -6.59 -2.25 -7.03
C ILE A 81 -5.12 -2.66 -6.99
N LYS A 82 -4.50 -2.90 -8.14
CA LYS A 82 -3.03 -3.16 -8.22
C LYS A 82 -2.22 -2.03 -7.59
N ARG A 83 -2.58 -0.77 -7.85
CA ARG A 83 -1.93 0.39 -7.22
C ARG A 83 -2.24 0.45 -5.73
N PHE A 84 -3.48 0.21 -5.33
CA PHE A 84 -3.90 0.29 -3.93
C PHE A 84 -3.22 -0.76 -3.06
N GLU A 85 -3.05 -1.98 -3.57
CA GLU A 85 -2.26 -3.03 -2.92
C GLU A 85 -0.80 -2.57 -2.72
N ARG A 86 -0.16 -1.94 -3.71
CA ARG A 86 1.24 -1.49 -3.57
C ARG A 86 1.39 -0.39 -2.52
N VAL A 87 0.42 0.54 -2.48
CA VAL A 87 0.33 1.58 -1.44
C VAL A 87 0.14 0.93 -0.06
N GLY A 88 -0.80 -0.01 0.05
CA GLY A 88 -1.04 -0.78 1.27
C GLY A 88 0.18 -1.55 1.74
N ASN A 89 0.89 -2.26 0.84
CA ASN A 89 2.09 -3.01 1.21
C ASN A 89 3.22 -2.08 1.68
N ASN A 90 3.41 -0.93 1.03
CA ASN A 90 4.36 0.07 1.49
C ASN A 90 4.02 0.55 2.91
N PHE A 91 2.76 0.85 3.17
CA PHE A 91 2.32 1.27 4.49
C PHE A 91 2.46 0.15 5.54
N LEU A 92 2.15 -1.10 5.18
CA LEU A 92 2.39 -2.25 6.05
C LEU A 92 3.87 -2.39 6.43
N GLN A 93 4.83 -2.13 5.52
CA GLN A 93 6.25 -2.14 5.90
C GLN A 93 6.58 -1.03 6.90
N ILE A 94 6.04 0.18 6.72
CA ILE A 94 6.20 1.29 7.67
C ILE A 94 5.64 0.92 9.04
N CYS A 95 4.40 0.40 9.09
CA CYS A 95 3.78 -0.02 10.35
C CYS A 95 4.59 -1.11 11.04
N LYS A 96 5.08 -2.12 10.32
CA LYS A 96 5.94 -3.17 10.89
C LYS A 96 7.24 -2.61 11.49
N GLN A 97 7.87 -1.67 10.78
CA GLN A 97 9.10 -1.02 11.25
C GLN A 97 8.83 -0.24 12.53
N LEU A 98 7.81 0.63 12.53
CA LEU A 98 7.44 1.43 13.69
C LEU A 98 7.01 0.56 14.88
N TYR A 99 6.17 -0.45 14.63
CA TYR A 99 5.73 -1.43 15.63
C TYR A 99 6.91 -2.09 16.35
N ALA A 100 7.94 -2.52 15.59
CA ALA A 100 9.13 -3.12 16.16
C ALA A 100 10.05 -2.10 16.85
N LEU A 101 10.21 -0.90 16.28
CA LEU A 101 11.11 0.14 16.81
C LEU A 101 10.61 0.72 18.13
N THR A 102 9.29 0.76 18.34
CA THR A 102 8.68 1.34 19.54
C THR A 102 8.13 0.29 20.50
N ASP A 103 8.49 -0.98 20.28
CA ASP A 103 8.08 -2.14 21.09
C ASP A 103 6.57 -2.11 21.36
N LEU A 104 5.78 -2.05 20.29
CA LEU A 104 4.32 -2.07 20.42
C LEU A 104 3.83 -3.51 20.64
N GLY A 105 2.77 -3.63 21.42
CA GLY A 105 2.10 -4.90 21.68
C GLY A 105 0.59 -4.78 21.86
N PRO A 106 -0.11 -5.89 22.12
CA PRO A 106 -1.54 -5.88 22.42
C PRO A 106 -1.95 -4.94 23.56
N GLU A 107 -1.05 -4.69 24.52
CA GLU A 107 -1.20 -3.74 25.62
C GLU A 107 -1.38 -2.28 25.15
N ASP A 108 -0.85 -1.94 23.97
CA ASP A 108 -1.02 -0.63 23.34
C ASP A 108 -2.33 -0.53 22.52
N LYS A 109 -3.18 -1.56 22.55
CA LYS A 109 -4.46 -1.64 21.83
C LYS A 109 -4.31 -1.49 20.31
N VAL A 110 -3.25 -2.06 19.75
CA VAL A 110 -2.98 -2.06 18.31
C VAL A 110 -3.07 -3.48 17.74
N ASP A 111 -3.51 -3.60 16.49
CA ASP A 111 -3.56 -4.89 15.77
C ASP A 111 -2.84 -4.83 14.41
N LEU A 112 -1.62 -5.34 14.37
CA LEU A 112 -0.84 -5.44 13.14
C LEU A 112 -1.32 -6.59 12.24
N ASN A 113 -2.06 -7.57 12.77
CA ASN A 113 -2.48 -8.73 12.00
C ASN A 113 -3.61 -8.38 11.03
N ALA A 114 -4.52 -7.46 11.38
CA ALA A 114 -5.54 -6.96 10.46
C ALA A 114 -4.96 -6.55 9.09
N MET A 115 -3.89 -5.75 9.06
CA MET A 115 -3.23 -5.36 7.80
C MET A 115 -2.44 -6.51 7.15
N ARG A 116 -1.83 -7.40 7.93
CA ARG A 116 -1.09 -8.57 7.40
C ARG A 116 -2.04 -9.55 6.69
N GLU A 117 -3.18 -9.82 7.29
CA GLU A 117 -4.21 -10.71 6.75
C GLU A 117 -4.83 -10.11 5.49
N ALA A 118 -5.22 -8.83 5.53
CA ALA A 118 -5.73 -8.12 4.36
C ALA A 118 -4.72 -8.18 3.20
N MET A 119 -3.44 -7.90 3.46
CA MET A 119 -2.40 -7.98 2.44
C MET A 119 -2.16 -9.40 1.94
N GLY A 120 -2.28 -10.41 2.80
CA GLY A 120 -2.21 -11.82 2.43
C GLY A 120 -3.33 -12.23 1.48
N VAL A 121 -4.58 -11.84 1.78
CA VAL A 121 -5.74 -12.06 0.91
C VAL A 121 -5.56 -11.35 -0.43
N MET A 122 -5.01 -10.14 -0.44
CA MET A 122 -4.74 -9.43 -1.69
C MET A 122 -3.77 -10.17 -2.62
N GLN A 123 -2.93 -11.08 -2.13
CA GLN A 123 -2.05 -11.91 -2.98
C GLN A 123 -2.75 -13.12 -3.61
N HIS A 124 -4.03 -13.36 -3.29
CA HIS A 124 -4.83 -14.38 -3.97
C HIS A 124 -4.79 -14.16 -5.49
N HIS A 125 -4.75 -15.26 -6.25
CA HIS A 125 -4.59 -15.22 -7.71
C HIS A 125 -5.82 -14.71 -8.47
N ASP A 126 -6.92 -14.39 -7.77
CA ASP A 126 -8.04 -13.60 -8.30
C ASP A 126 -8.19 -12.21 -7.67
N ALA A 127 -7.36 -11.86 -6.68
CA ALA A 127 -7.39 -10.55 -6.05
C ALA A 127 -6.48 -9.57 -6.80
N ILE A 128 -5.16 -9.65 -6.59
CA ILE A 128 -4.20 -8.74 -7.24
C ILE A 128 -4.24 -8.83 -8.78
N THR A 129 -4.63 -9.98 -9.33
CA THR A 129 -4.76 -10.20 -10.78
C THR A 129 -5.96 -9.47 -11.38
N GLY A 130 -6.99 -9.17 -10.59
CA GLY A 130 -8.18 -8.47 -11.05
C GLY A 130 -9.13 -9.33 -11.88
N THR A 131 -9.19 -10.64 -11.62
CA THR A 131 -10.02 -11.64 -12.34
C THR A 131 -11.30 -12.04 -11.60
N GLU A 132 -11.57 -11.42 -10.45
CA GLU A 132 -12.76 -11.57 -9.63
C GLU A 132 -13.98 -10.78 -10.13
N LYS A 133 -15.16 -11.14 -9.61
CA LYS A 133 -16.41 -10.38 -9.81
C LYS A 133 -16.34 -9.02 -9.13
N GLN A 134 -17.08 -8.04 -9.65
CA GLN A 134 -17.06 -6.66 -9.15
C GLN A 134 -17.30 -6.53 -7.64
N VAL A 135 -18.28 -7.23 -7.08
CA VAL A 135 -18.57 -7.20 -5.63
C VAL A 135 -17.44 -7.76 -4.78
N VAL A 136 -16.66 -8.69 -5.31
CA VAL A 136 -15.48 -9.26 -4.63
C VAL A 136 -14.33 -8.26 -4.67
N ALA A 137 -14.15 -7.58 -5.81
CA ALA A 137 -13.17 -6.49 -5.95
C ALA A 137 -13.44 -5.34 -4.95
N GLU A 138 -14.71 -4.99 -4.76
CA GLU A 138 -15.15 -3.99 -3.78
C GLU A 138 -14.87 -4.46 -2.35
N ASP A 139 -15.09 -5.74 -2.05
CA ASP A 139 -14.78 -6.32 -0.73
C ASP A 139 -13.26 -6.34 -0.46
N TYR A 140 -12.44 -6.67 -1.46
CA TYR A 140 -10.98 -6.55 -1.38
C TYR A 140 -10.53 -5.12 -1.09
N ALA A 141 -11.10 -4.12 -1.78
CA ALA A 141 -10.80 -2.72 -1.52
C ALA A 141 -11.23 -2.30 -0.10
N ARG A 142 -12.41 -2.73 0.36
CA ARG A 142 -12.90 -2.49 1.73
C ARG A 142 -11.97 -3.11 2.77
N MET A 143 -11.60 -4.37 2.60
CA MET A 143 -10.72 -5.11 3.51
C MET A 143 -9.33 -4.45 3.60
N LEU A 144 -8.75 -4.10 2.46
CA LEU A 144 -7.46 -3.41 2.41
C LEU A 144 -7.52 -2.02 3.05
N HIS A 145 -8.60 -1.28 2.84
CA HIS A 145 -8.80 0.02 3.50
C HIS A 145 -8.88 -0.11 5.02
N LEU A 146 -9.64 -1.08 5.55
CA LEU A 146 -9.72 -1.33 6.99
C LEU A 146 -8.35 -1.71 7.56
N GLY A 147 -7.58 -2.56 6.87
CA GLY A 147 -6.21 -2.86 7.25
C GLY A 147 -5.32 -1.61 7.30
N ILE A 148 -5.44 -0.70 6.34
CA ILE A 148 -4.71 0.57 6.32
C ILE A 148 -5.10 1.45 7.52
N VAL A 149 -6.38 1.50 7.90
CA VAL A 149 -6.85 2.25 9.08
C VAL A 149 -6.21 1.72 10.36
N GLU A 150 -6.16 0.41 10.56
CA GLU A 150 -5.46 -0.19 11.71
C GLU A 150 -3.96 0.13 11.72
N CYS A 151 -3.36 0.14 10.53
CA CYS A 151 -1.99 0.55 10.33
C CYS A 151 -1.75 2.02 10.71
N ASP A 152 -2.70 2.91 10.40
CA ASP A 152 -2.65 4.33 10.77
C ASP A 152 -2.65 4.50 12.29
N ILE A 153 -3.50 3.75 13.00
CA ILE A 153 -3.52 3.69 14.48
C ILE A 153 -2.15 3.25 15.02
N ILE A 154 -1.55 2.21 14.45
CA ILE A 154 -0.20 1.75 14.82
C ILE A 154 0.82 2.87 14.64
N THR A 155 0.82 3.53 13.47
CA THR A 155 1.80 4.59 13.21
C THR A 155 1.62 5.78 14.15
N ASN A 156 0.38 6.18 14.44
CA ASN A 156 0.06 7.27 15.36
C ASN A 156 0.51 6.94 16.79
N THR A 157 0.22 5.73 17.28
CA THR A 157 0.68 5.24 18.59
C THR A 157 2.22 5.20 18.67
N ALA A 158 2.88 4.69 17.63
CA ALA A 158 4.35 4.63 17.57
C ALA A 158 4.98 6.02 17.60
N PHE A 159 4.48 6.97 16.79
CA PHE A 159 5.00 8.33 16.78
C PHE A 159 4.78 9.04 18.11
N ASN A 160 3.64 8.84 18.76
CA ASN A 160 3.43 9.36 20.11
C ASN A 160 4.47 8.81 21.10
N LYS A 161 4.76 7.49 21.09
CA LYS A 161 5.86 6.93 21.91
C LYS A 161 7.23 7.52 21.56
N LEU A 162 7.52 7.75 20.28
CA LEU A 162 8.79 8.36 19.84
C LEU A 162 8.91 9.83 20.27
N PHE A 163 7.81 10.58 20.25
CA PHE A 163 7.80 11.97 20.71
C PHE A 163 7.98 12.06 22.22
N THR A 164 7.36 11.17 22.99
CA THR A 164 7.47 11.17 24.46
C THR A 164 8.80 10.61 24.96
N ASN A 165 9.35 9.55 24.36
CA ASN A 165 10.63 8.98 24.81
C ASN A 165 11.83 9.92 24.65
N ASN A 166 11.71 10.95 23.78
CA ASN A 166 12.72 12.01 23.67
C ASN A 166 12.62 13.07 24.79
N HIS A 167 11.57 13.02 25.62
CA HIS A 167 11.36 13.89 26.78
C HIS A 167 11.36 13.05 28.05
N LEU A 168 12.50 13.05 28.76
CA LEU A 168 12.78 12.27 29.98
C LEU A 168 11.92 12.65 31.22
N GLU A 169 10.84 13.41 31.08
CA GLU A 169 10.06 13.90 32.21
C GLU A 169 8.55 13.66 31.99
N ASP A 170 8.00 12.83 32.89
CA ASP A 170 6.57 12.54 33.12
C ASP A 170 5.74 12.01 31.94
N THR A 171 5.65 10.67 31.86
CA THR A 171 4.84 9.93 30.87
C THR A 171 3.33 10.15 30.99
N ASN A 172 2.85 10.81 32.05
CA ASN A 172 1.42 10.98 32.33
C ASN A 172 0.84 12.33 31.87
N SER A 173 1.66 13.25 31.34
CA SER A 173 1.23 14.60 30.97
C SER A 173 1.72 15.06 29.60
N ALA A 174 2.43 14.22 28.85
CA ALA A 174 2.83 14.54 27.50
C ALA A 174 1.61 14.66 26.58
N PRO A 175 1.46 15.76 25.82
CA PRO A 175 0.33 15.96 24.93
C PRO A 175 0.35 14.90 23.83
N GLN A 176 -0.71 14.10 23.73
CA GLN A 176 -0.91 13.22 22.59
C GLN A 176 -1.16 14.05 21.34
N VAL A 177 -0.37 13.79 20.30
CA VAL A 177 -0.53 14.41 18.99
C VAL A 177 -1.37 13.45 18.14
N ASN A 178 -2.46 13.95 17.57
CA ASN A 178 -3.17 13.18 16.55
C ASN A 178 -2.42 13.34 15.22
N LEU A 179 -1.93 12.24 14.66
CA LEU A 179 -1.37 12.19 13.32
C LEU A 179 -2.44 11.64 12.37
N ASP A 180 -2.75 12.39 11.31
CA ASP A 180 -3.67 11.96 10.27
C ASP A 180 -2.90 11.73 8.96
N SER A 181 -3.08 10.55 8.36
CA SER A 181 -2.49 10.21 7.06
C SER A 181 -3.36 10.70 5.91
N CYS A 182 -2.79 11.49 5.00
CA CYS A 182 -3.48 11.93 3.78
C CYS A 182 -3.38 10.90 2.65
N MET A 183 -4.31 9.94 2.61
CA MET A 183 -4.32 8.86 1.62
C MET A 183 -4.84 9.28 0.22
N LEU A 184 -5.37 10.50 0.08
CA LEU A 184 -5.97 11.03 -1.16
C LEU A 184 -5.07 12.07 -1.87
N LEU A 185 -3.77 12.04 -1.63
CA LEU A 185 -2.81 12.95 -2.27
C LEU A 185 -2.73 12.77 -3.80
N ASN A 186 -3.12 11.60 -4.33
CA ASN A 186 -3.16 11.36 -5.77
C ASN A 186 -4.21 12.22 -6.52
N ILE A 187 -5.25 12.66 -5.82
CA ILE A 187 -6.26 13.60 -6.33
C ILE A 187 -6.10 14.99 -5.70
N SER A 188 -4.91 15.29 -5.17
CA SER A 188 -4.58 16.53 -4.49
C SER A 188 -5.63 16.94 -3.44
N GLN A 189 -5.95 16.01 -2.53
CA GLN A 189 -6.88 16.21 -1.42
C GLN A 189 -6.24 15.78 -0.09
N CYS A 190 -6.33 16.63 0.92
CA CYS A 190 -5.81 16.37 2.26
C CYS A 190 -6.54 17.26 3.27
N GLU A 191 -7.34 16.65 4.16
CA GLU A 191 -8.27 17.39 5.01
C GLU A 191 -7.56 18.36 5.96
N VAL A 192 -6.48 17.91 6.61
CA VAL A 192 -5.73 18.69 7.60
C VAL A 192 -5.15 19.96 7.00
N SER A 193 -4.51 19.86 5.84
CA SER A 193 -3.84 21.00 5.18
C SER A 193 -4.81 21.94 4.48
N GLU A 194 -6.03 21.51 4.21
CA GLU A 194 -7.09 22.35 3.66
C GLU A 194 -7.86 23.12 4.74
N LYS A 195 -8.06 22.50 5.92
CA LYS A 195 -8.81 23.10 7.04
C LYS A 195 -7.96 23.98 7.94
N SER A 196 -6.67 23.71 8.07
CA SER A 196 -5.75 24.50 8.91
C SER A 196 -4.75 25.29 8.08
N SER A 197 -4.50 26.55 8.47
CA SER A 197 -3.38 27.32 7.94
C SER A 197 -2.04 26.93 8.58
N ASN A 198 -2.06 26.35 9.78
CA ASN A 198 -0.87 25.97 10.52
C ASN A 198 -0.92 24.47 10.82
N PHE A 199 0.06 23.71 10.34
CA PHE A 199 0.11 22.28 10.52
C PHE A 199 1.55 21.76 10.47
N VAL A 200 1.75 20.54 10.96
CA VAL A 200 3.05 19.86 10.94
C VAL A 200 3.00 18.73 9.92
N VAL A 201 4.03 18.64 9.08
CA VAL A 201 4.21 17.55 8.12
C VAL A 201 5.34 16.67 8.61
N THR A 202 5.01 15.49 9.14
CA THR A 202 6.00 14.49 9.53
C THR A 202 6.24 13.53 8.37
N VAL A 203 7.49 13.43 7.94
CA VAL A 203 7.89 12.58 6.80
C VAL A 203 8.77 11.46 7.31
N TYR A 204 8.32 10.22 7.16
CA TYR A 204 9.06 9.02 7.53
C TYR A 204 9.77 8.41 6.32
N ASN A 205 11.00 7.96 6.52
CA ASN A 205 11.80 7.25 5.53
C ASN A 205 11.92 5.78 5.92
N PRO A 206 11.20 4.86 5.24
CA PRO A 206 11.28 3.42 5.52
C PRO A 206 12.52 2.74 4.94
N LEU A 207 13.40 3.47 4.25
CA LEU A 207 14.62 2.92 3.67
C LEU A 207 15.77 2.95 4.69
N SER A 208 16.71 2.03 4.52
CA SER A 208 17.95 1.96 5.32
C SER A 208 19.03 2.96 4.90
N LEU A 209 18.69 3.88 3.99
CA LEU A 209 19.60 4.90 3.45
C LEU A 209 18.95 6.28 3.53
N PRO A 210 19.75 7.36 3.66
CA PRO A 210 19.21 8.71 3.69
C PRO A 210 18.66 9.09 2.31
N VAL A 211 17.50 9.76 2.31
CA VAL A 211 16.83 10.22 1.07
C VAL A 211 16.43 11.69 1.16
N SER A 212 16.26 12.33 0.00
CA SER A 212 15.84 13.74 -0.08
C SER A 212 14.69 13.96 -1.06
N PRO A 213 13.49 13.41 -0.78
CA PRO A 213 12.34 13.50 -1.67
C PRO A 213 11.72 14.90 -1.68
N TYR A 214 10.94 15.19 -2.72
CA TYR A 214 10.00 16.30 -2.70
C TYR A 214 8.70 15.88 -2.02
N VAL A 215 8.25 16.72 -1.10
CA VAL A 215 6.96 16.58 -0.42
C VAL A 215 5.98 17.53 -1.09
N ARG A 216 4.76 17.05 -1.36
CA ARG A 216 3.69 17.83 -2.01
C ARG A 216 2.44 17.74 -1.15
N VAL A 217 1.91 18.89 -0.72
CA VAL A 217 0.76 18.98 0.18
C VAL A 217 -0.31 19.89 -0.44
N PRO A 218 -1.54 19.41 -0.67
CA PRO A 218 -2.64 20.25 -1.16
C PRO A 218 -3.00 21.34 -0.15
N VAL A 219 -3.15 22.57 -0.62
CA VAL A 219 -3.39 23.74 0.24
C VAL A 219 -4.37 24.72 -0.40
N THR A 220 -4.99 25.56 0.44
CA THR A 220 -5.99 26.57 0.05
C THR A 220 -5.45 28.00 0.10
N GLY A 221 -4.36 28.24 0.84
CA GLY A 221 -3.76 29.57 1.02
C GLY A 221 -2.89 30.02 -0.16
N GLN A 222 -2.62 31.33 -0.21
CA GLN A 222 -1.79 31.95 -1.26
C GLN A 222 -0.31 32.03 -0.90
N THR A 223 0.02 31.93 0.38
CA THR A 223 1.40 32.09 0.89
C THR A 223 1.61 31.19 2.08
N TYR A 224 2.69 30.43 2.06
CA TYR A 224 3.11 29.52 3.12
C TYR A 224 4.60 29.68 3.39
N SER A 225 4.98 29.56 4.65
CA SER A 225 6.37 29.38 5.11
C SER A 225 6.52 27.96 5.65
N VAL A 226 7.63 27.32 5.31
CA VAL A 226 7.98 25.98 5.77
C VAL A 226 9.27 26.06 6.56
N LYS A 227 9.27 25.53 7.78
CA LYS A 227 10.47 25.44 8.61
C LYS A 227 10.83 24.00 8.92
N ASP A 228 12.13 23.72 8.97
CA ASP A 228 12.66 22.42 9.36
C ASP A 228 12.64 22.23 10.90
N PRO A 229 13.02 21.05 11.42
CA PRO A 229 13.11 20.80 12.87
C PRO A 229 14.01 21.77 13.64
N ASN A 230 14.96 22.44 12.97
CA ASN A 230 15.89 23.39 13.58
C ASN A 230 15.42 24.85 13.43
N ASN A 231 14.14 25.05 13.09
CA ASN A 231 13.52 26.37 12.87
C ASN A 231 14.15 27.16 11.70
N LYS A 232 14.82 26.47 10.77
CA LYS A 232 15.39 27.06 9.56
C LYS A 232 14.37 27.05 8.42
N ASP A 233 14.28 28.16 7.69
CA ASP A 233 13.41 28.25 6.52
C ASP A 233 13.84 27.27 5.42
N VAL A 234 12.86 26.52 4.93
CA VAL A 234 12.99 25.59 3.80
C VAL A 234 12.40 26.25 2.57
N VAL A 235 13.15 26.25 1.48
CA VAL A 235 12.65 26.76 0.19
C VAL A 235 11.46 25.92 -0.23
N SER A 236 10.32 26.59 -0.41
CA SER A 236 9.05 25.99 -0.82
C SER A 236 8.43 26.77 -1.97
N GLN A 237 7.65 26.08 -2.79
CA GLN A 237 6.95 26.65 -3.93
C GLN A 237 5.47 26.23 -3.89
N LEU A 238 4.58 27.15 -4.28
CA LEU A 238 3.20 26.81 -4.59
C LEU A 238 3.07 26.51 -6.07
N ILE A 239 2.52 25.34 -6.39
CA ILE A 239 2.27 24.89 -7.75
C ILE A 239 0.76 24.78 -7.95
N PRO A 240 0.16 25.46 -8.95
CA PRO A 240 -1.27 25.31 -9.25
C PRO A 240 -1.63 23.85 -9.57
N ILE A 241 -2.75 23.38 -9.04
CA ILE A 241 -3.26 22.04 -9.36
C ILE A 241 -3.77 22.03 -10.81
N PRO A 242 -3.35 21.06 -11.66
CA PRO A 242 -3.82 20.98 -13.03
C PRO A 242 -5.35 20.82 -13.13
N ALA A 243 -5.95 21.39 -14.17
CA ALA A 243 -7.40 21.30 -14.41
C ALA A 243 -7.91 19.85 -14.48
N SER A 244 -7.10 18.93 -15.02
CA SER A 244 -7.44 17.50 -15.07
C SER A 244 -7.60 16.88 -13.68
N VAL A 245 -6.84 17.34 -12.68
CA VAL A 245 -6.92 16.87 -11.29
C VAL A 245 -8.08 17.55 -10.56
N LEU A 246 -8.26 18.87 -10.76
CA LEU A 246 -9.38 19.62 -10.18
C LEU A 246 -10.74 19.03 -10.59
N ASN A 247 -10.83 18.52 -11.81
CA ASN A 247 -12.06 17.97 -12.40
C ASN A 247 -12.24 16.46 -12.21
N ILE A 248 -11.41 15.78 -11.38
CA ILE A 248 -11.56 14.35 -11.13
C ILE A 248 -12.92 14.08 -10.43
N PRO A 249 -13.78 13.21 -10.98
CA PRO A 249 -15.01 12.80 -10.31
C PRO A 249 -14.72 12.18 -8.94
N GLY A 250 -15.48 12.59 -7.92
CA GLY A 250 -15.28 12.13 -6.54
C GLY A 250 -14.18 12.86 -5.76
N ARG A 251 -13.53 13.87 -6.35
CA ARG A 251 -12.68 14.80 -5.61
C ARG A 251 -13.54 15.80 -4.83
N PHE A 252 -13.40 15.78 -3.51
CA PHE A 252 -14.11 16.68 -2.59
C PHE A 252 -13.10 17.56 -1.85
N SER A 253 -12.50 18.51 -2.56
CA SER A 253 -11.39 19.32 -2.07
C SER A 253 -11.49 20.77 -2.55
N SER A 254 -11.14 21.68 -1.66
CA SER A 254 -11.04 23.13 -1.89
C SER A 254 -9.62 23.57 -2.26
N ALA A 255 -8.64 22.66 -2.19
CA ALA A 255 -7.26 22.96 -2.56
C ALA A 255 -7.17 23.37 -4.04
N THR A 256 -6.46 24.46 -4.30
CA THR A 256 -6.20 25.01 -5.64
C THR A 256 -4.72 24.95 -6.01
N SER A 257 -3.85 24.73 -5.04
CA SER A 257 -2.40 24.64 -5.21
C SER A 257 -1.83 23.52 -4.34
N GLU A 258 -0.64 23.04 -4.69
CA GLU A 258 0.16 22.15 -3.88
C GLU A 258 1.39 22.90 -3.38
N LEU A 259 1.60 22.90 -2.07
CA LEU A 259 2.83 23.31 -1.43
C LEU A 259 3.88 22.24 -1.64
N VAL A 260 4.97 22.60 -2.31
CA VAL A 260 6.06 21.69 -2.65
C VAL A 260 7.35 22.17 -1.99
N PHE A 261 8.01 21.28 -1.25
CA PHE A 261 9.32 21.54 -0.67
C PHE A 261 10.17 20.27 -0.65
N ARG A 262 11.49 20.43 -0.57
CA ARG A 262 12.41 19.29 -0.54
C ARG A 262 12.72 18.91 0.91
N ALA A 263 12.40 17.67 1.30
CA ALA A 263 12.75 17.13 2.60
C ALA A 263 14.20 16.65 2.59
N VAL A 264 15.16 17.55 2.81
CA VAL A 264 16.59 17.25 2.70
C VAL A 264 17.04 16.26 3.78
N SER A 265 17.80 15.24 3.38
CA SER A 265 18.51 14.31 4.24
C SER A 265 17.65 13.66 5.32
N LEU A 266 16.49 13.11 4.96
CA LEU A 266 15.71 12.25 5.85
C LEU A 266 16.59 11.07 6.32
N PRO A 267 16.69 10.81 7.63
CA PRO A 267 17.54 9.75 8.15
C PRO A 267 17.05 8.36 7.71
N PRO A 268 17.92 7.35 7.61
CA PRO A 268 17.52 5.95 7.49
C PRO A 268 16.53 5.52 8.57
N LEU A 269 15.47 4.80 8.21
CA LEU A 269 14.46 4.27 9.15
C LEU A 269 13.96 5.30 10.16
N GLY A 270 13.85 6.57 9.76
CA GLY A 270 13.58 7.67 10.67
C GLY A 270 12.75 8.77 10.02
N TYR A 271 12.47 9.83 10.77
CA TYR A 271 11.57 10.89 10.35
C TYR A 271 12.15 12.29 10.54
N ARG A 272 11.51 13.27 9.89
CA ARG A 272 11.64 14.70 10.19
C ARG A 272 10.28 15.37 10.14
N SER A 273 10.06 16.34 11.01
CA SER A 273 8.83 17.14 11.06
C SER A 273 9.07 18.55 10.56
N TYR A 274 8.22 19.00 9.65
CA TYR A 274 8.28 20.32 9.04
C TYR A 274 7.09 21.15 9.50
N TYR A 275 7.34 22.38 9.92
CA TYR A 275 6.32 23.29 10.43
C TYR A 275 5.85 24.20 9.31
N VAL A 276 4.59 24.06 8.92
CA VAL A 276 3.98 24.84 7.84
C VAL A 276 3.07 25.90 8.44
N THR A 277 3.29 27.15 8.05
CA THR A 277 2.50 28.31 8.49
C THR A 277 1.99 29.07 7.27
N GLY A 278 0.68 29.14 7.12
CA GLY A 278 0.00 29.86 6.05
C GLY A 278 -0.44 31.24 6.50
N SER A 279 -0.15 32.26 5.68
CA SER A 279 -0.73 33.60 5.86
C SER A 279 -1.90 33.80 4.91
N LYS A 280 -3.09 34.08 5.46
CA LYS A 280 -4.18 34.67 4.69
C LYS A 280 -3.85 36.17 4.56
N LYS A 281 -3.53 36.67 3.36
CA LYS A 281 -3.47 38.13 3.17
C LYS A 281 -4.83 38.71 3.59
N LYS A 282 -4.84 39.65 4.54
CA LYS A 282 -5.97 40.58 4.65
C LYS A 282 -6.07 41.28 3.30
N SER A 283 -7.25 41.19 2.68
CA SER A 283 -7.56 41.97 1.48
C SER A 283 -7.53 43.46 1.83
N THR A 284 -6.36 44.09 1.64
CA THR A 284 -6.22 45.54 1.62
C THR A 284 -5.71 45.96 0.25
N ALA A 285 -6.65 46.59 -0.47
CA ALA A 285 -6.50 47.61 -1.51
C ALA A 285 -5.95 47.24 -2.91
N GLN A 286 -6.79 47.64 -3.87
CA GLN A 286 -6.50 48.28 -5.16
C GLN A 286 -5.74 47.48 -6.21
N ALA A 287 -6.53 46.90 -7.11
CA ALA A 287 -6.10 46.51 -8.44
C ALA A 287 -5.56 47.74 -9.19
N SER A 288 -4.25 47.77 -9.42
CA SER A 288 -3.67 48.43 -10.58
C SER A 288 -3.61 47.40 -11.70
N THR A 289 -4.18 47.75 -12.85
CA THR A 289 -4.16 46.98 -14.10
C THR A 289 -2.73 46.85 -14.62
N PRO A 290 -2.24 45.64 -14.98
CA PRO A 290 -1.04 45.51 -15.80
C PRO A 290 -1.39 45.60 -17.29
N GLU A 291 -0.62 46.40 -18.01
CA GLU A 291 -0.58 46.46 -19.48
C GLU A 291 -0.16 45.11 -20.10
N GLU A 292 -0.67 44.85 -21.30
CA GLU A 292 -0.31 43.70 -22.14
C GLU A 292 1.19 43.69 -22.47
N GLY A 293 1.85 42.56 -22.19
CA GLY A 293 3.22 42.27 -22.58
C GLY A 293 3.33 40.90 -23.26
N GLU A 294 4.06 40.89 -24.38
CA GLU A 294 4.19 39.87 -25.42
C GLU A 294 4.29 38.39 -24.99
N LEU A 295 3.59 37.53 -25.74
CA LEU A 295 3.80 36.08 -25.80
C LEU A 295 5.19 35.77 -26.37
N ILE A 296 6.06 35.16 -25.57
CA ILE A 296 7.27 34.50 -26.05
C ILE A 296 6.98 33.00 -26.17
N THR A 297 6.92 32.51 -27.41
CA THR A 297 6.81 31.08 -27.75
C THR A 297 8.20 30.43 -27.69
N LEU A 298 8.39 29.43 -26.84
CA LEU A 298 9.60 28.60 -26.83
C LEU A 298 9.34 27.30 -27.60
N HIS A 299 10.10 27.08 -28.66
CA HIS A 299 10.16 25.82 -29.40
C HIS A 299 10.98 24.79 -28.62
N ASN A 300 10.42 23.58 -28.43
CA ASN A 300 11.12 22.44 -27.86
C ASN A 300 12.06 21.80 -28.89
N ASN A 301 13.30 21.53 -28.47
CA ASN A 301 14.09 20.37 -28.91
C ASN A 301 14.13 19.39 -27.73
#